data_AF-A0A5R9FG46-F1
#
_entry.id   AF-A0A5R9FG46-F1
#
_cell.length_a   1.000
_cell.length_b   1.000
_cell.length_c   1.000
_cell.angle_alpha   90.00
_cell.angle_beta   90.00
_cell.angle_gamma   90.00
#
_symmetry.space_group_name_H-M   'P 1'
#
loop_
_entity.id
_entity.type
_entity.pdbx_description
1 polymer ?
#
loop_
_entity_poly.entity_id
_entity_poly.type
_entity_poly.pdbx_seq_one_letter_code
_entity_poly.pdbx_strand_id
1 'polypeptide(L)'
;MPTLEQDWVLLEPGVDVLAHLVPAEHRWIVLSDGRVTVYGVCPPDPFQRCRIEHRLACPGQRLPDLWRWLTAMRAENARRSERQAGSKAGPELPPDLGLPDVG
;
A
#
# COMPACT_ATOMS: atom_id res chain seq x y z
N MET A 1 -6.11 -8.59 0.62
CA MET A 1 -6.39 -9.45 -0.54
C MET A 1 -6.40 -10.90 -0.07
N PRO A 2 -7.36 -11.71 -0.53
CA PRO A 2 -7.46 -13.11 -0.13
C PRO A 2 -6.30 -13.91 -0.74
N THR A 3 -5.67 -14.77 0.06
CA THR A 3 -4.62 -15.68 -0.41
C THR A 3 -5.24 -17.01 -0.87
N LEU A 4 -4.46 -17.83 -1.59
CA LEU A 4 -4.88 -19.20 -1.92
C LEU A 4 -5.07 -20.07 -0.66
N GLU A 5 -4.36 -19.76 0.42
CA GLU A 5 -4.39 -20.48 1.70
C GLU A 5 -5.56 -20.04 2.62
N GLN A 6 -6.55 -19.31 2.06
CA GLN A 6 -7.70 -18.76 2.78
C GLN A 6 -7.36 -17.70 3.85
N ASP A 7 -6.16 -17.12 3.77
CA ASP A 7 -5.70 -16.00 4.61
C ASP A 7 -5.89 -14.63 3.91
N TRP A 8 -5.47 -13.56 4.59
CA TRP A 8 -5.51 -12.19 4.07
C TRP A 8 -4.15 -11.51 4.18
N VAL A 9 -3.73 -10.84 3.10
CA VAL A 9 -2.56 -9.97 3.08
C VAL A 9 -2.93 -8.53 2.68
N LEU A 10 -2.37 -7.54 3.38
CA LEU A 10 -2.51 -6.14 2.99
C LEU A 10 -1.40 -5.77 2.00
N LEU A 11 -1.77 -5.40 0.78
CA LEU A 11 -0.83 -5.06 -0.29
C LEU A 11 -0.76 -3.56 -0.51
N GLU A 12 0.41 -3.07 -0.90
CA GLU A 12 0.64 -1.66 -1.20
C GLU A 12 -0.21 -1.19 -2.40
N PRO A 13 -1.11 -0.22 -2.23
CA PRO A 13 -2.00 0.22 -3.30
C PRO A 13 -1.27 0.93 -4.44
N GLY A 14 -1.72 0.71 -5.68
CA GLY A 14 -1.23 1.45 -6.85
C GLY A 14 0.23 1.19 -7.23
N VAL A 15 0.82 0.13 -6.70
CA VAL A 15 2.21 -0.27 -6.95
C VAL A 15 2.25 -1.67 -7.51
N ASP A 16 2.71 -1.77 -8.75
CA ASP A 16 3.11 -3.05 -9.36
C ASP A 16 4.60 -2.97 -9.67
N VAL A 17 5.35 -3.99 -9.31
CA VAL A 17 6.81 -4.02 -9.43
C VAL A 17 7.19 -5.21 -10.31
N LEU A 18 8.26 -5.08 -11.09
CA LEU A 18 8.85 -6.25 -11.76
C LEU A 18 9.29 -7.25 -10.69
N ALA A 19 8.83 -8.49 -10.80
CA ALA A 19 8.99 -9.49 -9.75
C ALA A 19 10.47 -9.82 -9.47
N HIS A 20 11.35 -9.70 -10.47
CA HIS A 20 12.80 -9.90 -10.30
C HIS A 20 13.49 -8.81 -9.44
N LEU A 21 12.83 -7.69 -9.15
CA LEU A 21 13.34 -6.63 -8.27
C LEU A 21 12.93 -6.80 -6.79
N VAL A 22 12.12 -7.81 -6.50
CA VAL A 22 11.56 -8.11 -5.17
C VAL A 22 12.11 -9.47 -4.72
N PRO A 23 12.46 -9.70 -3.45
CA PRO A 23 12.77 -11.04 -2.94
C PRO A 23 11.58 -11.99 -3.03
N ALA A 24 11.86 -13.29 -3.14
CA ALA A 24 10.86 -14.30 -3.50
C ALA A 24 9.69 -14.35 -2.50
N GLU A 25 10.00 -14.22 -1.22
CA GLU A 25 9.09 -14.21 -0.08
C GLU A 25 8.12 -13.02 -0.05
N HIS A 26 8.38 -11.97 -0.84
CA HIS A 26 7.58 -10.73 -0.89
C HIS A 26 6.90 -10.48 -2.25
N ARG A 27 7.01 -11.43 -3.18
CA ARG A 27 6.39 -11.36 -4.52
C ARG A 27 4.95 -11.88 -4.47
N TRP A 28 3.99 -10.99 -4.28
CA TRP A 28 2.58 -11.37 -4.33
C TRP A 28 2.06 -11.29 -5.78
N ILE A 29 1.75 -12.44 -6.36
CA ILE A 29 1.18 -12.54 -7.71
C ILE A 29 -0.34 -12.51 -7.60
N VAL A 30 -0.98 -11.62 -8.35
CA VAL A 30 -2.44 -11.56 -8.48
C VAL A 30 -2.87 -12.55 -9.55
N LEU A 31 -3.75 -13.46 -9.18
CA LEU A 31 -4.34 -14.46 -10.06
C LEU A 31 -5.58 -13.87 -10.77
N SER A 32 -6.02 -14.54 -11.83
CA SER A 32 -7.19 -14.11 -12.62
C SER A 32 -8.49 -14.05 -11.82
N ASP A 33 -8.59 -14.80 -10.73
CA ASP A 33 -9.73 -14.83 -9.81
C ASP A 33 -9.64 -13.77 -8.68
N GLY A 34 -8.63 -12.89 -8.74
CA GLY A 34 -8.41 -11.82 -7.77
C GLY A 34 -7.77 -12.27 -6.45
N ARG A 35 -7.47 -13.55 -6.26
CA ARG A 35 -6.66 -14.04 -5.14
C ARG A 35 -5.18 -13.77 -5.39
N VAL A 36 -4.39 -13.88 -4.32
CA VAL A 36 -2.93 -13.71 -4.39
C VAL A 36 -2.16 -14.89 -3.84
N THR A 37 -0.94 -15.09 -4.34
CA THR A 37 -0.04 -16.14 -3.89
C THR A 37 1.42 -15.70 -3.99
N VAL A 38 2.31 -16.35 -3.23
CA VAL A 38 3.76 -16.13 -3.25
C VAL A 38 4.44 -17.35 -3.87
N TYR A 39 5.20 -17.15 -4.95
CA TYR A 39 6.02 -18.21 -5.56
C TYR A 39 7.47 -18.09 -5.07
N GLY A 40 7.79 -18.75 -3.96
CA GLY A 40 9.11 -18.67 -3.32
C GLY A 40 10.26 -19.39 -4.04
N VAL A 41 9.97 -20.26 -5.03
CA VAL A 41 10.93 -21.26 -5.54
C VAL A 41 11.28 -21.12 -7.03
N CYS A 42 10.50 -20.40 -7.83
CA CYS A 42 10.76 -20.26 -9.26
C CYS A 42 11.32 -18.85 -9.55
N PRO A 43 12.35 -18.71 -10.43
CA PRO A 43 12.67 -17.39 -10.96
C PRO A 43 11.42 -16.83 -11.67
N PRO A 44 11.01 -15.59 -11.36
CA PRO A 44 9.86 -15.00 -12.03
C PRO A 44 10.20 -14.78 -13.51
N ASP A 45 9.17 -14.81 -14.36
CA ASP A 45 9.32 -14.32 -15.72
C ASP A 45 9.85 -12.86 -15.68
N PRO A 46 10.80 -12.46 -16.56
CA PRO A 46 11.43 -11.14 -16.49
C PRO A 46 10.45 -9.96 -16.51
N PHE A 47 9.29 -10.13 -17.16
CA PHE A 47 8.24 -9.12 -17.28
C PHE A 47 7.09 -9.33 -16.29
N GLN A 48 7.09 -10.42 -15.53
CA GLN A 48 6.08 -10.68 -14.51
C GLN A 48 6.06 -9.56 -13.49
N ARG A 49 4.86 -9.06 -13.20
CA ARG A 49 4.63 -8.03 -12.18
C ARG A 49 4.10 -8.68 -10.91
N CYS A 50 4.52 -8.16 -9.78
CA CYS A 50 4.02 -8.54 -8.47
C CYS A 50 3.57 -7.31 -7.69
N ARG A 51 2.82 -7.59 -6.63
CA ARG A 51 2.46 -6.67 -5.56
C ARG A 51 3.41 -6.92 -4.39
N ILE A 52 3.49 -5.97 -3.48
CA ILE A 52 4.26 -6.11 -2.22
C ILE A 52 3.35 -5.84 -1.03
N GLU A 53 3.72 -6.33 0.14
CA GLU A 53 3.01 -6.07 1.38
C GLU A 53 3.10 -4.59 1.76
N HIS A 54 1.99 -4.01 2.20
CA HIS A 54 1.96 -2.64 2.70
C HIS A 54 2.92 -2.45 3.87
N ARG A 55 3.14 -3.48 4.71
CA ARG A 55 4.07 -3.41 5.84
C ARG A 55 5.47 -2.97 5.41
N LEU A 56 5.94 -3.39 4.23
CA LEU A 56 7.26 -3.02 3.70
C LEU A 56 7.32 -1.56 3.25
N ALA A 57 6.23 -1.07 2.63
CA ALA A 57 6.12 0.27 2.07
C ALA A 57 5.55 1.31 3.06
N CYS A 58 5.14 0.88 4.25
CA CYS A 58 4.57 1.75 5.27
C CYS A 58 5.65 2.70 5.84
N PRO A 59 5.43 4.02 5.80
CA PRO A 59 6.38 4.98 6.36
C PRO A 59 6.48 4.89 7.89
N GLY A 60 5.41 4.49 8.57
CA GLY A 60 5.36 4.38 10.03
C GLY A 60 6.10 3.16 10.61
N GLN A 61 6.52 2.21 9.77
CA GLN A 61 7.25 1.03 10.24
C GLN A 61 8.74 1.33 10.45
N ARG A 62 9.37 0.70 11.44
CA ARG A 62 10.84 0.70 11.54
C ARG A 62 11.37 -0.60 10.97
N LEU A 63 11.92 -0.51 9.76
CA LEU A 63 12.53 -1.64 9.06
C LEU A 63 13.98 -1.30 8.75
N PRO A 64 14.87 -2.30 8.67
CA PRO A 64 16.20 -2.10 8.11
C PRO A 64 16.09 -1.57 6.67
N ASP A 65 17.17 -0.96 6.17
CA ASP A 65 17.23 -0.58 4.76
C ASP A 65 17.29 -1.85 3.91
N LEU A 66 16.15 -2.28 3.39
CA LEU A 66 16.00 -3.54 2.66
C LEU A 66 16.54 -3.41 1.24
N TRP A 67 16.00 -2.48 0.45
CA TRP A 67 16.42 -2.22 -0.93
C TRP A 67 16.10 -0.79 -1.37
N ARG A 68 16.99 -0.19 -2.19
CA ARG A 68 17.02 1.25 -2.49
C ARG A 68 15.69 1.83 -2.98
N TRP A 69 14.97 1.11 -3.83
CA TRP A 69 13.70 1.59 -4.38
C TRP A 69 12.57 1.61 -3.34
N LEU A 70 12.61 0.77 -2.31
CA LEU A 70 11.61 0.77 -1.23
C LEU A 70 11.78 1.98 -0.35
N THR A 71 13.02 2.38 -0.07
CA THR A 71 13.30 3.58 0.70
C THR A 71 12.74 4.83 0.01
N ALA A 72 12.89 4.93 -1.32
CA ALA A 72 12.23 5.98 -2.10
C ALA A 72 10.69 5.89 -2.05
N MET A 73 10.13 4.68 -2.16
CA MET A 73 8.68 4.46 -2.09
C MET A 73 8.10 4.85 -0.72
N ARG A 74 8.77 4.48 0.38
CA ARG A 74 8.37 4.84 1.74
C ARG A 74 8.37 6.35 1.93
N ALA A 75 9.34 7.07 1.38
CA ALA A 75 9.39 8.52 1.40
C ALA A 75 8.24 9.17 0.59
N GLU A 76 7.84 8.59 -0.55
CA GLU A 76 6.65 9.04 -1.27
C GLU A 76 5.36 8.72 -0.50
N ASN A 77 5.29 7.56 0.15
CA ASN A 77 4.13 7.19 0.96
C ASN A 77 3.96 8.09 2.19
N ALA A 78 5.06 8.53 2.81
CA ALA A 78 5.02 9.56 3.86
C ALA A 78 4.38 10.85 3.32
N ARG A 79 4.88 11.36 2.19
CA ARG A 79 4.33 12.55 1.54
C ARG A 79 2.85 12.38 1.14
N ARG A 80 2.46 11.20 0.64
CA ARG A 80 1.04 10.88 0.33
C ARG A 80 0.18 10.92 1.58
N SER A 81 0.67 10.34 2.68
CA SER A 81 -0.04 10.32 3.96
C SER A 81 -0.23 11.74 4.50
N GLU A 82 0.78 12.60 4.41
CA GLU A 82 0.68 14.02 4.81
C GLU A 82 -0.36 14.76 3.98
N ARG A 83 -0.34 14.59 2.65
CA ARG A 83 -1.35 15.19 1.76
C ARG A 83 -2.76 14.72 2.12
N GLN A 84 -2.95 13.42 2.37
CA GLN A 84 -4.26 12.86 2.75
C GLN A 84 -4.73 13.34 4.13
N ALA A 85 -3.81 13.49 5.08
CA ALA A 85 -4.12 14.05 6.39
C ALA A 85 -4.56 15.52 6.28
N GLY A 86 -3.85 16.32 5.48
CA GLY A 86 -4.22 17.71 5.18
C GLY A 86 -5.55 17.84 4.45
N SER A 87 -5.88 16.93 3.52
CA SER A 87 -7.19 16.88 2.86
C SER A 87 -8.34 16.42 3.76
N LYS A 88 -8.05 15.66 4.83
CA LYS A 88 -9.04 15.22 5.82
C LYS A 88 -9.35 16.28 6.88
N ALA A 89 -8.54 17.32 7.01
CA ALA A 89 -8.98 18.56 7.62
C ALA A 89 -10.02 19.17 6.66
N GLY A 90 -11.29 18.76 6.83
CA GLY A 90 -12.41 19.35 6.12
C GLY A 90 -12.46 20.86 6.34
N PRO A 91 -13.25 21.60 5.54
CA PRO A 91 -13.45 23.02 5.79
C PRO A 91 -13.79 23.22 7.26
N GLU A 92 -13.06 24.10 7.93
CA GLU A 92 -13.32 24.54 9.30
C GLU A 92 -14.83 24.79 9.39
N LEU A 93 -15.53 24.00 10.21
CA LEU A 93 -16.97 24.17 10.41
C LEU A 93 -17.19 25.64 10.73
N PRO A 94 -17.98 26.39 9.93
CA PRO A 94 -18.23 27.80 10.24
C PRO A 94 -18.74 27.88 11.67
N PRO A 95 -18.31 28.88 12.46
CA PRO A 95 -18.80 29.06 13.83
C PRO A 95 -20.32 29.03 13.79
N ASP A 96 -20.92 28.26 14.70
CA ASP A 96 -22.36 28.01 14.83
C ASP A 96 -23.16 29.30 14.56
N LEU A 97 -23.61 29.46 13.33
CA LEU A 97 -24.49 30.55 12.93
C LEU A 97 -25.85 30.16 13.49
N GLY A 98 -26.05 30.49 14.76
CA GLY A 98 -27.28 30.23 15.51
C GLY A 98 -28.49 30.45 14.62
N LEU A 99 -29.11 29.33 14.22
CA LEU A 99 -30.31 29.34 13.39
C LEU A 99 -31.37 30.16 14.13
N PRO A 100 -32.04 31.13 13.47
CA PRO A 100 -33.09 31.88 14.12
C PRO A 100 -34.23 30.94 14.49
N ASP A 101 -34.58 30.96 15.77
CA ASP A 101 -35.71 30.21 16.32
C ASP A 101 -37.00 30.70 15.65
N VAL A 102 -37.62 29.85 14.84
CA VAL A 102 -38.91 30.13 14.22
C VAL A 102 -40.00 29.60 15.16
N GLY A 103 -40.46 30.49 16.05
CA GLY A 103 -41.62 30.27 16.92
C GLY A 103 -42.96 30.33 16.17
#